data_AF-A0A938HR36-F1
#
_entry.id   AF-A0A938HR36-F1
#
_cell.length_a   1.000
_cell.length_b   1.000
_cell.length_c   1.000
_cell.angle_alpha   90.00
_cell.angle_beta   90.00
_cell.angle_gamma   90.00
#
_symmetry.space_group_name_H-M   'P 1'
#
loop_
_entity.id
_entity.type
_entity.pdbx_description
1 polymer ?
#
loop_
_entity_poly.entity_id
_entity_poly.type
_entity_poly.pdbx_seq_one_letter_code
_entity_poly.pdbx_strand_id
1 'polypeptide(L)'
;ISSVISERFAARGVACVSLWGHSPHYVQTSPNPGLTHAILTELLPLLPVEVDLSDLEAQARRFSSTLNRALQDQAEITGYIRRLEERYDAQEPESRDSSERPDPTALLEDLEDFLRRERSGGEEDAST
;
A
#
# COMPACT_ATOMS: atom_id res chain seq x y z
N ILE A 1 13.06 -7.15 -13.86
CA ILE A 1 12.59 -7.76 -15.13
C ILE A 1 11.85 -6.75 -16.01
N SER A 2 10.84 -6.03 -15.49
CA SER A 2 10.09 -5.01 -16.27
C SER A 2 10.98 -3.95 -16.95
N SER A 3 12.01 -3.45 -16.25
CA SER A 3 12.92 -2.42 -16.78
C SER A 3 13.64 -2.85 -18.07
N VAL A 4 14.19 -4.07 -18.13
CA VAL A 4 14.89 -4.58 -19.32
C VAL A 4 13.91 -4.74 -20.50
N ILE A 5 12.67 -5.13 -20.23
CA ILE A 5 11.65 -5.29 -21.28
C ILE A 5 11.25 -3.93 -21.85
N SER A 6 11.00 -2.94 -20.98
CA SER A 6 10.65 -1.57 -21.40
C SER A 6 11.78 -0.94 -22.23
N GLU A 7 13.04 -1.12 -21.82
CA GLU A 7 14.21 -0.64 -22.59
C GLU A 7 14.27 -1.27 -23.98
N ARG A 8 14.03 -2.58 -24.09
CA ARG A 8 14.03 -3.30 -25.38
C ARG A 8 12.85 -2.94 -26.28
N PHE A 9 11.71 -2.55 -25.73
CA PHE A 9 10.57 -2.04 -26.48
C PHE A 9 10.83 -0.63 -27.00
N ALA A 10 11.41 0.24 -26.18
CA ALA A 10 11.84 1.58 -26.58
C ALA A 10 12.85 1.52 -27.74
N ALA A 11 13.85 0.63 -27.67
CA ALA A 11 14.82 0.43 -28.74
C ALA A 11 14.22 -0.04 -30.08
N ARG A 12 12.99 -0.57 -30.06
CA ARG A 12 12.24 -1.01 -31.25
C ARG A 12 11.10 -0.06 -31.65
N GLY A 13 10.97 1.09 -30.98
CA GLY A 13 9.88 2.04 -31.23
C GLY A 13 8.50 1.54 -30.80
N VAL A 14 8.43 0.54 -29.93
CA VAL A 14 7.17 0.00 -29.39
C VAL A 14 6.82 0.76 -28.12
N ALA A 15 5.62 1.35 -28.08
CA ALA A 15 5.12 2.03 -26.88
C ALA A 15 4.93 1.03 -25.73
N CYS A 16 5.37 1.40 -24.53
CA CYS A 16 5.31 0.57 -23.34
C CYS A 16 4.88 1.42 -22.15
N VAL A 17 3.98 0.89 -21.33
CA VAL A 17 3.57 1.48 -20.05
C VAL A 17 3.72 0.42 -18.95
N SER A 18 4.07 0.87 -17.74
CA SER A 18 4.14 0.04 -16.55
C SER A 18 3.27 0.70 -15.48
N LEU A 19 2.34 -0.07 -14.92
CA LEU A 19 1.40 0.40 -13.89
C LEU A 19 1.60 -0.43 -12.63
N TRP A 20 1.70 0.23 -11.50
CA TRP A 20 1.89 -0.38 -10.19
C TRP A 20 0.83 0.16 -9.25
N GLY A 21 0.18 -0.73 -8.51
CA GLY A 21 -0.74 -0.35 -7.44
C GLY A 21 -0.08 -0.59 -6.09
N HIS A 22 -0.26 0.36 -5.16
CA HIS A 22 0.15 0.18 -3.77
C HIS A 22 -1.04 -0.31 -2.93
N SER A 23 -0.79 -1.25 -2.02
CA SER A 23 -1.77 -1.72 -1.05
C SER A 23 -1.15 -1.61 0.34
N PRO A 24 -1.90 -1.16 1.36
CA PRO A 24 -1.38 -1.11 2.71
C PRO A 24 -0.88 -2.49 3.16
N HIS A 25 0.21 -2.51 3.95
CA HIS A 25 0.83 -3.76 4.41
C HIS A 25 -0.09 -4.63 5.27
N TYR A 26 -1.11 -4.04 5.90
CA TYR A 26 -2.13 -4.76 6.67
C TYR A 26 -3.21 -5.39 5.77
N VAL A 27 -3.24 -5.05 4.48
CA VAL A 27 -4.14 -5.59 3.46
C VAL A 27 -3.34 -6.48 2.51
N GLN A 28 -2.88 -7.63 3.01
CA GLN A 28 -2.15 -8.64 2.22
C GLN A 28 -3.03 -9.84 1.84
N THR A 29 -4.34 -9.65 1.78
CA THR A 29 -5.23 -10.69 1.25
C THR A 29 -5.12 -10.71 -0.27
N SER A 30 -4.55 -11.79 -0.81
CA SER A 30 -4.62 -12.08 -2.24
C SER A 30 -5.85 -12.97 -2.49
N PRO A 31 -6.78 -12.56 -3.36
CA PRO A 31 -6.79 -11.37 -4.21
C PRO A 31 -7.25 -10.08 -3.49
N ASN A 32 -6.70 -8.92 -3.88
CA ASN A 32 -7.17 -7.58 -3.46
C ASN A 32 -8.05 -6.95 -4.56
N PRO A 33 -9.39 -7.09 -4.47
CA PRO A 33 -10.29 -6.60 -5.51
C PRO A 33 -10.29 -5.07 -5.65
N GLY A 34 -9.99 -4.33 -4.56
CA GLY A 34 -9.88 -2.88 -4.60
C GLY A 34 -8.70 -2.42 -5.44
N LEU A 35 -7.54 -3.04 -5.25
CA LEU A 35 -6.34 -2.73 -6.04
C LEU A 35 -6.53 -3.11 -7.51
N THR A 36 -7.10 -4.28 -7.78
CA THR A 36 -7.39 -4.71 -9.15
C THR A 36 -8.36 -3.77 -9.85
N HIS A 37 -9.43 -3.35 -9.18
CA HIS A 37 -10.39 -2.37 -9.72
C HIS A 37 -9.72 -1.05 -10.06
N ALA A 38 -8.90 -0.49 -9.17
CA ALA A 38 -8.19 0.76 -9.39
C ALA A 38 -7.24 0.68 -10.59
N ILE A 39 -6.43 -0.38 -10.68
CA ILE A 39 -5.50 -0.60 -11.80
C ILE A 39 -6.26 -0.70 -13.13
N LEU A 40 -7.36 -1.46 -13.18
CA LEU A 40 -8.16 -1.62 -14.40
C LEU A 40 -8.86 -0.33 -14.82
N THR A 41 -9.33 0.47 -13.84
CA THR A 41 -9.96 1.77 -14.11
C THR A 41 -8.99 2.74 -14.81
N GLU A 42 -7.71 2.73 -14.44
CA GLU A 42 -6.67 3.54 -15.08
C GLU A 42 -6.16 2.92 -16.41
N LEU A 43 -6.16 1.59 -16.52
CA LEU A 43 -5.68 0.90 -17.71
C LEU A 43 -6.68 0.94 -18.88
N LEU A 44 -7.98 0.77 -18.62
CA LEU A 44 -9.00 0.65 -19.67
C LEU A 44 -9.07 1.85 -20.63
N PRO A 45 -8.95 3.12 -20.18
CA PRO A 45 -8.90 4.26 -21.09
C PRO A 45 -7.74 4.24 -22.10
N LEU A 46 -6.67 3.49 -21.81
CA LEU A 46 -5.51 3.34 -22.69
C LEU A 46 -5.67 2.24 -23.72
N LEU A 47 -6.70 1.40 -23.58
CA LEU A 47 -6.93 0.23 -24.44
C LEU A 47 -8.20 0.44 -25.28
N PRO A 48 -8.21 -0.01 -26.54
CA PRO A 48 -9.40 0.04 -27.39
C PRO A 48 -10.37 -1.11 -27.06
N VAL A 49 -10.68 -1.33 -25.78
CA VAL A 49 -11.58 -2.38 -25.31
C VAL A 49 -12.55 -1.84 -24.26
N GLU A 50 -13.79 -2.30 -24.33
CA GLU A 50 -14.80 -2.03 -23.31
C GLU A 50 -14.91 -3.25 -22.38
N VAL A 51 -14.74 -3.03 -21.08
CA VAL A 51 -14.87 -4.06 -20.05
C VAL A 51 -15.77 -3.52 -18.96
N ASP A 52 -16.81 -4.27 -18.62
CA ASP A 52 -17.68 -3.95 -17.49
C ASP A 52 -16.99 -4.34 -16.17
N LEU A 53 -16.79 -3.35 -15.30
CA LEU A 53 -16.16 -3.51 -14.00
C LEU A 53 -17.17 -3.57 -12.84
N SER A 54 -18.48 -3.54 -13.10
CA SER A 54 -19.52 -3.42 -12.07
C SER A 54 -19.44 -4.51 -10.99
N ASP A 55 -19.23 -5.76 -11.39
CA ASP A 55 -19.08 -6.88 -10.45
C ASP A 55 -17.81 -6.76 -9.60
N LEU A 56 -16.72 -6.29 -10.21
CA LEU A 56 -15.45 -6.08 -9.52
C LEU A 56 -15.54 -4.88 -8.55
N GLU A 57 -16.25 -3.82 -8.93
CA GLU A 57 -16.55 -2.69 -8.06
C GLU A 57 -17.35 -3.14 -6.83
N ALA A 58 -18.38 -3.98 -7.03
CA ALA A 58 -19.17 -4.54 -5.95
C ALA A 58 -18.31 -5.41 -5.00
N GLN A 59 -17.39 -6.21 -5.55
CA GLN A 59 -16.43 -6.99 -4.76
C GLN A 59 -15.47 -6.10 -3.96
N ALA A 60 -14.93 -5.04 -4.58
CA ALA A 60 -14.06 -4.07 -3.92
C ALA A 60 -14.76 -3.37 -2.74
N ARG A 61 -16.02 -2.95 -2.93
CA ARG A 61 -16.84 -2.33 -1.87
C ARG A 61 -17.08 -3.30 -0.71
N ARG A 62 -17.45 -4.56 -0.99
CA ARG A 62 -17.64 -5.60 0.03
C ARG A 62 -16.35 -5.89 0.81
N PHE A 63 -15.23 -5.99 0.10
CA PHE A 63 -13.93 -6.21 0.71
C PHE A 63 -13.57 -5.08 1.67
N SER A 64 -13.67 -3.82 1.25
CA SER A 64 -13.42 -2.65 2.10
C SER A 64 -14.30 -2.62 3.35
N SER A 65 -15.61 -2.90 3.21
CA SER A 65 -16.51 -2.96 4.37
C SER A 65 -16.14 -4.07 5.37
N THR A 66 -15.69 -5.22 4.87
CA THR A 66 -15.29 -6.36 5.70
C THR A 66 -14.00 -6.05 6.44
N LEU A 67 -13.05 -5.42 5.74
CA LEU A 67 -11.78 -4.98 6.31
C LEU A 67 -12.01 -3.94 7.40
N ASN A 68 -12.81 -2.90 7.14
CA ASN A 68 -13.13 -1.87 8.12
C ASN A 68 -13.79 -2.46 9.38
N ARG A 69 -14.71 -3.42 9.22
CA ARG A 69 -15.32 -4.11 10.36
C ARG A 69 -14.29 -4.91 11.16
N ALA A 70 -13.43 -5.67 10.49
CA ALA A 70 -12.39 -6.46 11.16
C ALA A 70 -11.41 -5.58 11.95
N LEU A 71 -11.07 -4.39 11.43
CA LEU A 71 -10.20 -3.43 12.10
C LEU A 71 -10.89 -2.73 13.29
N GLN A 72 -12.20 -2.48 13.22
CA GLN A 72 -12.98 -1.92 14.34
C GLN A 72 -13.02 -2.85 15.55
N ASP A 73 -13.07 -4.17 15.33
CA ASP A 73 -13.05 -5.17 16.40
C ASP A 73 -11.67 -5.21 17.12
N GLN A 74 -10.63 -4.59 16.53
CA GLN A 74 -9.27 -4.43 17.08
C GLN A 74 -8.96 -2.95 17.34
N ALA A 75 -9.67 -2.34 18.28
CA ALA A 75 -9.60 -0.90 18.58
C ALA A 75 -8.17 -0.35 18.85
N GLU A 76 -7.25 -1.17 19.37
CA GLU A 76 -5.84 -0.77 19.55
C GLU A 76 -5.08 -0.59 18.22
N ILE A 77 -5.43 -1.39 17.20
CA ILE A 77 -4.78 -1.36 15.89
C ILE A 77 -5.27 -0.17 15.06
N THR A 78 -6.53 0.23 15.23
CA THR A 78 -7.11 1.40 14.53
C THR A 78 -6.31 2.68 14.80
N GLY A 79 -5.86 2.90 16.04
CA GLY A 79 -5.02 4.05 16.39
C GLY A 79 -3.62 4.01 15.76
N TYR A 80 -3.07 2.82 15.55
CA TYR A 80 -1.79 2.63 14.86
C TYR A 80 -1.92 2.84 13.35
N ILE A 81 -2.97 2.30 12.73
CA ILE A 81 -3.26 2.50 11.30
C ILE A 81 -3.49 3.97 10.99
N ARG A 82 -4.25 4.69 11.81
CA ARG A 82 -4.49 6.12 11.60
C ARG A 82 -3.19 6.93 11.60
N ARG A 83 -2.25 6.62 12.50
CA ARG A 83 -0.92 7.28 12.52
C ARG A 83 -0.09 6.92 11.28
N LEU A 84 -0.25 5.71 10.75
CA LEU A 84 0.44 5.27 9.53
C LEU A 84 -0.13 5.97 8.28
N GLU A 85 -1.45 6.12 8.21
CA GLU A 85 -2.15 6.86 7.15
C GLU A 85 -1.83 8.35 7.22
N GLU A 86 -1.90 8.97 8.41
CA GLU A 86 -1.51 10.37 8.62
C GLU A 86 -0.06 10.64 8.15
N ARG A 87 0.87 9.69 8.36
CA ARG A 87 2.26 9.80 7.85
C ARG A 87 2.35 9.64 6.34
N TYR A 88 1.57 8.73 5.74
CA TYR A 88 1.53 8.54 4.29
C TYR A 88 0.94 9.78 3.61
N ASP A 89 -0.20 10.27 4.10
CA ASP A 89 -0.89 11.47 3.60
C ASP A 89 -0.04 12.75 3.80
N ALA A 90 0.72 12.84 4.90
CA ALA A 90 1.63 13.96 5.17
C ALA A 90 2.90 13.94 4.31
N GLN A 91 3.26 12.79 3.74
CA GLN A 91 4.32 12.68 2.72
C GLN A 91 3.77 12.96 1.31
N GLU A 92 2.45 12.90 1.10
CA GLU A 92 1.76 13.18 -0.17
C GLU A 92 1.37 14.64 -0.52
N PRO A 93 1.78 15.75 0.17
CA PRO A 93 1.44 17.07 -0.36
C PRO A 93 2.29 17.55 -1.55
N GLU A 94 3.47 16.95 -1.83
CA GLU A 94 4.40 17.56 -2.81
C GLU A 94 4.88 16.68 -3.97
N SER A 95 4.57 15.38 -4.01
CA SER A 95 5.24 14.48 -4.96
C SER A 95 4.30 13.81 -5.96
N ARG A 96 3.83 14.61 -6.92
CA ARG A 96 3.65 14.13 -8.32
C ARG A 96 5.01 13.91 -9.02
N ASP A 97 6.11 13.90 -8.27
CA ASP A 97 7.44 13.55 -8.76
C ASP A 97 7.88 12.19 -8.18
N SER A 98 8.04 11.21 -9.05
CA SER A 98 8.31 9.80 -8.78
C SER A 98 9.78 9.54 -8.33
N SER A 99 10.30 10.35 -7.42
CA SER A 99 11.75 10.43 -7.13
C SER A 99 12.15 10.07 -5.70
N GLU A 100 11.25 10.12 -4.71
CA GLU A 100 11.63 9.89 -3.31
C GLU A 100 10.94 8.64 -2.73
N ARG A 101 11.60 7.51 -2.92
CA ARG A 101 11.36 6.30 -2.13
C ARG A 101 11.88 6.56 -0.71
N PRO A 102 11.11 6.27 0.37
CA PRO A 102 11.60 6.43 1.74
C PRO A 102 12.88 5.60 1.94
N ASP A 103 13.88 6.20 2.61
CA ASP A 103 15.16 5.57 2.90
C ASP A 103 14.94 4.33 3.80
N PRO A 104 15.29 3.11 3.33
CA PRO A 104 15.18 1.88 4.10
C PRO A 104 15.87 1.94 5.47
N THR A 105 16.86 2.81 5.61
CA THR A 105 17.64 2.99 6.84
C THR A 105 16.82 3.63 7.96
N ALA A 106 15.97 4.61 7.64
CA ALA A 106 15.11 5.28 8.62
C ALA A 106 14.04 4.34 9.22
N LEU A 107 13.54 3.40 8.40
CA LEU A 107 12.60 2.37 8.85
C LEU A 107 13.24 1.36 9.82
N LEU A 108 14.55 1.10 9.68
CA LEU A 108 15.29 0.20 10.56
C LEU A 108 15.58 0.84 11.92
N GLU A 109 15.92 2.13 11.94
CA GLU A 109 16.13 2.87 13.19
C GLU A 109 14.87 2.93 14.05
N ASP A 110 13.70 3.22 13.45
CA ASP A 110 12.41 3.22 14.13
C ASP A 110 12.06 1.83 14.71
N LEU A 111 12.43 0.74 13.99
CA LEU A 111 12.22 -0.63 14.45
C LEU A 111 13.12 -0.98 15.64
N GLU A 112 14.39 -0.56 15.60
CA GLU A 112 15.33 -0.74 16.71
C GLU A 112 14.89 0.01 17.97
N ASP A 113 14.38 1.23 17.83
CA ASP A 113 13.86 2.01 18.94
C ASP A 113 12.57 1.43 19.53
N PHE A 114 11.70 0.87 18.70
CA PHE A 114 10.51 0.14 19.16
C PHE A 114 10.88 -1.09 19.98
N LEU A 115 11.79 -1.93 19.49
CA LEU A 115 12.26 -3.14 20.18
C LEU A 115 13.02 -2.81 21.47
N ARG A 116 13.72 -1.66 21.51
CA ARG A 116 14.38 -1.17 22.72
C ARG A 116 13.36 -0.80 23.80
N ARG A 117 12.25 -0.14 23.45
CA ARG A 117 11.20 0.25 24.41
C ARG A 117 10.48 -0.95 25.02
N GLU A 118 10.18 -1.98 24.23
CA GLU A 118 9.63 -3.25 24.72
C GLU A 118 10.57 -3.96 25.70
N ARG A 119 11.88 -3.88 25.47
CA ARG A 119 12.88 -4.50 26.35
C ARG A 119 13.08 -3.75 27.67
N SER A 120 12.88 -2.42 27.66
CA SER A 120 12.98 -1.58 28.87
C SER A 120 11.72 -1.58 29.72
N GLY A 121 10.56 -1.97 29.17
CA GLY A 121 9.27 -1.98 29.88
C GLY A 121 9.03 -3.22 30.75
N GLY A 122 9.97 -4.16 30.82
CA GLY A 122 9.83 -5.44 31.53
C GLY A 122 10.54 -5.54 32.90
N GLU A 123 11.22 -4.49 33.37
CA GLU A 123 12.06 -4.57 34.60
C GLU A 123 11.55 -3.75 35.80
N GLU A 124 10.38 -3.08 35.73
CA GLU A 124 9.85 -2.29 36.87
C GLU A 124 8.77 -2.99 37.72
N ASP A 125 8.30 -4.19 37.37
CA ASP A 125 7.19 -4.87 38.07
C ASP A 125 7.61 -6.15 38.85
N ALA A 126 8.88 -6.24 39.27
CA ALA A 126 9.40 -7.38 40.07
C ALA A 126 10.09 -6.97 41.38
N SER A 127 9.79 -5.79 41.93
CA SER A 127 10.22 -5.44 43.28
C SER A 127 9.27 -4.45 43.96
N THR A 128 8.14 -4.94 44.47
CA THR A 128 7.49 -4.49 45.71
C THR A 128 6.70 -5.65 46.29
#